data_AF-A0A8C7WXU8-F1
#
_entry.id   AF-A0A8C7WXU8-F1
#
_cell.length_a   1.000
_cell.length_b   1.000
_cell.length_c   1.000
_cell.angle_alpha   90.00
_cell.angle_beta   90.00
_cell.angle_gamma   90.00
#
_symmetry.space_group_name_H-M   'P 1'
#
loop_
_entity.id
_entity.type
_entity.pdbx_description
1 polymer ?
#
loop_
_entity_poly.entity_id
_entity_poly.type
_entity_poly.pdbx_seq_one_letter_code
_entity_poly.pdbx_strand_id
1 'polypeptide(L)'
;FLSAVSSEPQPLFGVGASWSSGQPPQPAVSSSGMYKLDILLKRGHNLAIRDRGGTSDPYVKFKLAGKEVFRSKTIHKNLNPVWDERTTLVVDSLSEPLYVKVFDYDFGLQDDFMGSAFLYLESLEQQRTIPVTLVLKDPQLPDQDLGSLELAVMLTPKDSPLQEPRDMPVRTDFCSRLSLQIDLTKSVVVGFSAGIFTAGASLDGN
;
A
#
# COMPACT_ATOMS: atom_id res chain seq x y z
N PHE A 1 -62.85 24.59 -24.62
CA PHE A 1 -63.04 25.91 -25.23
C PHE A 1 -61.69 26.61 -25.31
N LEU A 2 -61.24 26.90 -26.55
CA LEU A 2 -60.33 27.98 -27.03
C LEU A 2 -58.95 28.11 -26.36
N SER A 3 -57.84 27.76 -27.03
CA SER A 3 -57.10 28.50 -28.09
C SER A 3 -56.34 29.73 -27.60
N ALA A 4 -55.00 29.73 -27.72
CA ALA A 4 -54.22 30.84 -28.29
C ALA A 4 -52.75 30.44 -28.48
N VAL A 5 -52.33 30.42 -29.75
CA VAL A 5 -50.94 30.57 -30.18
C VAL A 5 -50.63 32.08 -30.19
N SER A 6 -49.41 32.48 -29.82
CA SER A 6 -48.90 33.81 -30.18
C SER A 6 -47.39 33.77 -30.35
N SER A 7 -46.98 34.45 -31.42
CA SER A 7 -45.71 34.44 -32.14
C SER A 7 -44.57 35.26 -31.51
N GLU A 8 -43.37 34.92 -31.97
CA GLU A 8 -42.00 35.46 -31.78
C GLU A 8 -41.84 37.00 -31.67
N PRO A 9 -40.68 37.46 -31.16
CA PRO A 9 -39.70 38.01 -32.11
C PRO A 9 -38.24 37.53 -31.90
N GLN A 10 -37.53 37.38 -33.01
CA GLN A 10 -36.09 37.15 -33.09
C GLN A 10 -35.27 38.43 -32.91
N PRO A 11 -34.05 38.36 -32.38
CA PRO A 11 -32.98 39.28 -32.72
C PRO A 11 -32.03 38.66 -33.75
N LEU A 12 -31.78 39.43 -34.81
CA LEU A 12 -30.83 39.17 -35.89
C LEU A 12 -29.51 39.92 -35.64
N PHE A 13 -28.41 39.22 -35.97
CA PHE A 13 -27.03 39.67 -36.18
C PHE A 13 -26.17 40.11 -34.98
N GLY A 14 -24.97 39.53 -34.90
CA GLY A 14 -23.83 40.22 -34.29
C GLY A 14 -22.65 39.35 -33.85
N VAL A 15 -21.71 39.14 -34.78
CA VAL A 15 -20.25 38.99 -34.56
C VAL A 15 -19.72 37.78 -33.77
N GLY A 16 -18.68 37.18 -34.34
CA GLY A 16 -18.14 35.89 -33.93
C GLY A 16 -17.51 35.86 -32.55
N ALA A 17 -17.73 34.73 -31.87
CA ALA A 17 -16.91 34.29 -30.76
C ALA A 17 -16.65 32.79 -30.96
N SER A 18 -15.38 32.44 -30.98
CA SER A 18 -14.85 31.08 -31.08
C SER A 18 -15.50 30.18 -30.02
N TRP A 19 -16.19 29.13 -30.45
CA TRP A 19 -16.73 28.12 -29.54
C TRP A 19 -15.56 27.25 -29.07
N SER A 20 -14.91 27.68 -28.00
CA SER A 20 -14.01 26.81 -27.23
C SER A 20 -14.91 25.91 -26.40
N SER A 21 -15.04 24.66 -26.83
CA SER A 21 -15.81 23.60 -26.17
C SER A 21 -15.58 23.59 -24.65
N GLY A 22 -16.63 23.88 -23.89
CA GLY A 22 -16.69 23.68 -22.46
C GLY A 22 -16.55 22.20 -22.15
N GLN A 23 -15.33 21.78 -21.84
CA GLN A 23 -15.08 20.47 -21.24
C GLN A 23 -15.76 20.47 -19.86
N PRO A 24 -16.66 19.51 -19.55
CA PRO A 24 -17.13 19.34 -18.19
C PRO A 24 -15.91 19.14 -17.28
N PRO A 25 -15.92 19.61 -16.03
CA PRO A 25 -14.82 19.37 -15.10
C PRO A 25 -14.58 17.86 -15.08
N GLN A 26 -13.43 17.44 -15.62
CA GLN A 26 -13.03 16.05 -15.51
C GLN A 26 -12.98 15.77 -14.00
N PRO A 27 -13.66 14.71 -13.50
CA PRO A 27 -13.39 14.26 -12.15
C PRO A 27 -11.88 14.09 -12.07
N ALA A 28 -11.24 14.80 -11.13
CA ALA A 28 -9.80 14.72 -10.92
C ALA A 28 -9.44 13.25 -10.99
N VAL A 29 -8.64 12.87 -11.98
CA VAL A 29 -8.23 11.48 -12.18
C VAL A 29 -7.57 11.10 -10.87
N SER A 30 -8.30 10.35 -10.04
CA SER A 30 -7.80 9.81 -8.80
C SER A 30 -6.62 8.97 -9.25
N SER A 31 -5.42 9.47 -9.01
CA SER A 31 -4.18 8.81 -9.36
C SER A 31 -4.25 7.41 -8.76
N SER A 32 -4.59 6.41 -9.58
CA SER A 32 -4.66 5.02 -9.17
C SER A 32 -3.23 4.51 -9.04
N GLY A 33 -2.47 5.10 -8.13
CA GLY A 33 -1.21 4.58 -7.68
C GLY A 33 -1.50 3.56 -6.60
N MET A 34 -0.87 2.40 -6.67
CA MET A 34 -0.75 1.57 -5.49
C MET A 34 0.06 2.36 -4.46
N TYR A 35 -0.28 2.27 -3.19
CA TYR A 35 0.48 2.88 -2.11
C TYR A 35 1.08 1.79 -1.23
N LYS A 36 2.20 2.11 -0.61
CA LYS A 36 2.79 1.34 0.48
C LYS A 36 2.54 2.09 1.78
N LEU A 37 1.84 1.46 2.70
CA LEU A 37 1.55 1.99 4.02
C LEU A 37 2.42 1.25 5.05
N ASP A 38 3.46 1.92 5.55
CA ASP A 38 4.28 1.42 6.65
C ASP A 38 3.64 1.86 7.97
N ILE A 39 3.39 0.92 8.87
CA ILE A 39 2.77 1.16 10.17
C ILE A 39 3.67 0.61 11.28
N LEU A 40 3.96 1.43 12.27
CA LEU A 40 4.51 1.04 13.56
C LEU A 40 3.40 1.15 14.60
N LEU A 41 2.91 0.00 15.06
CA LEU A 41 2.03 -0.10 16.23
C LEU A 41 2.88 0.04 17.49
N LYS A 42 2.80 1.18 18.17
CA LYS A 42 3.65 1.45 19.34
C LYS A 42 3.02 0.86 20.60
N ARG A 43 1.95 1.48 21.09
CA ARG A 43 1.36 1.16 22.40
C ARG A 43 -0.13 1.46 22.47
N GLY A 44 -0.77 0.85 23.45
CA GLY A 44 -2.11 1.20 23.91
C GLY A 44 -2.01 1.96 25.22
N HIS A 45 -3.00 2.79 25.50
CA HIS A 45 -3.10 3.56 26.73
C HIS A 45 -4.50 3.45 27.32
N ASN A 46 -4.56 3.08 28.60
CA ASN A 46 -5.80 2.93 29.38
C ASN A 46 -6.88 2.10 28.65
N LEU A 47 -6.49 0.96 28.11
CA LEU A 47 -7.43 0.08 27.40
C LEU A 47 -8.49 -0.46 28.35
N ALA A 48 -9.68 -0.73 27.82
CA ALA A 48 -10.81 -1.25 28.59
C ALA A 48 -10.46 -2.56 29.33
N ILE A 49 -11.06 -2.78 30.49
CA ILE A 49 -10.96 -4.06 31.21
C ILE A 49 -12.04 -5.00 30.67
N ARG A 50 -11.66 -6.23 30.29
CA ARG A 50 -12.60 -7.30 29.93
C ARG A 50 -12.43 -8.55 30.80
N ASP A 51 -11.23 -8.81 31.33
CA ASP A 51 -11.04 -9.89 32.29
C ASP A 51 -11.59 -9.57 33.68
N ARG A 52 -12.07 -10.63 34.35
CA ARG A 52 -12.47 -10.58 35.78
C ARG A 52 -11.33 -10.16 36.72
N GLY A 53 -10.08 -10.27 36.28
CA GLY A 53 -8.89 -9.90 37.05
C GLY A 53 -8.61 -8.40 37.11
N GLY A 54 -9.43 -7.56 36.45
CA GLY A 54 -9.17 -6.12 36.36
C GLY A 54 -8.13 -5.76 35.28
N THR A 55 -7.84 -6.69 34.37
CA THR A 55 -6.87 -6.53 33.27
C THR A 55 -7.50 -6.95 31.94
N SER A 56 -6.68 -7.00 30.90
CA SER A 56 -6.96 -7.63 29.62
C SER A 56 -5.65 -8.13 29.01
N ASP A 57 -5.76 -9.02 28.04
CA ASP A 57 -4.74 -9.55 27.14
C ASP A 57 -4.86 -8.93 25.73
N PRO A 58 -4.62 -7.62 25.56
CA PRO A 58 -4.96 -6.93 24.31
C PRO A 58 -4.08 -7.32 23.12
N TYR A 59 -4.73 -7.37 21.96
CA TYR A 59 -4.08 -7.41 20.65
C TYR A 59 -4.87 -6.59 19.62
N VAL A 60 -4.20 -6.17 18.54
CA VAL A 60 -4.75 -5.27 17.53
C VAL A 60 -4.88 -5.98 16.18
N LYS A 61 -6.00 -5.76 15.50
CA LYS A 61 -6.26 -6.17 14.12
C LYS A 61 -6.39 -4.97 13.22
N PHE A 62 -5.73 -5.01 12.08
CA PHE A 62 -5.95 -4.04 11.00
C PHE A 62 -6.76 -4.68 9.89
N LYS A 63 -7.75 -3.93 9.38
CA LYS A 63 -8.57 -4.31 8.24
C LYS A 63 -8.57 -3.24 7.16
N LEU A 64 -8.41 -3.67 5.92
CA LEU A 64 -8.57 -2.86 4.69
C LEU A 64 -9.57 -3.58 3.79
N ALA A 65 -10.47 -2.86 3.12
CA ALA A 65 -11.53 -3.45 2.30
C ALA A 65 -12.33 -4.57 3.04
N GLY A 66 -12.51 -4.44 4.36
CA GLY A 66 -13.13 -5.48 5.21
C GLY A 66 -12.29 -6.73 5.47
N LYS A 67 -11.13 -6.89 4.82
CA LYS A 67 -10.21 -8.01 4.99
C LYS A 67 -9.20 -7.73 6.11
N GLU A 68 -8.97 -8.72 6.96
CA GLU A 68 -7.88 -8.69 7.95
C GLU A 68 -6.52 -8.80 7.25
N VAL A 69 -5.68 -7.79 7.42
CA VAL A 69 -4.37 -7.68 6.78
C VAL A 69 -3.20 -7.77 7.77
N PHE A 70 -3.49 -7.61 9.06
CA PHE A 70 -2.51 -7.72 10.13
C PHE A 70 -3.20 -8.05 11.46
N ARG A 71 -2.52 -8.85 12.28
CA ARG A 71 -2.83 -9.11 13.69
C ARG A 71 -1.54 -9.00 14.49
N SER A 72 -1.53 -8.18 15.52
CA SER A 72 -0.37 -8.03 16.40
C SER A 72 -0.19 -9.25 17.32
N LYS A 73 0.93 -9.26 18.02
CA LYS A 73 1.10 -10.08 19.22
C LYS A 73 0.06 -9.70 20.28
N THR A 74 -0.30 -10.69 21.09
CA THR A 74 -1.07 -10.52 22.31
C THR A 74 -0.11 -10.18 23.45
N ILE A 75 -0.43 -9.16 24.24
CA ILE A 75 0.31 -8.82 25.46
C ILE A 75 -0.60 -9.11 26.64
N HIS A 76 -0.17 -10.00 27.54
CA HIS A 76 -1.02 -10.48 28.62
C HIS A 76 -1.08 -9.52 29.81
N LYS A 77 -2.28 -9.38 30.39
CA LYS A 77 -2.60 -8.70 31.65
C LYS A 77 -2.08 -7.28 31.73
N ASN A 78 -2.26 -6.50 30.67
CA ASN A 78 -1.71 -5.16 30.57
C ASN A 78 -2.63 -4.22 29.81
N LEU A 79 -3.17 -3.20 30.49
CA LEU A 79 -4.01 -2.15 29.89
C LEU A 79 -3.21 -1.02 29.23
N ASN A 80 -1.88 -1.04 29.36
CA ASN A 80 -0.95 -0.12 28.70
C ASN A 80 0.12 -0.92 27.93
N PRO A 81 -0.30 -1.78 26.98
CA PRO A 81 0.61 -2.65 26.25
C PRO A 81 1.54 -1.84 25.34
N VAL A 82 2.79 -2.29 25.21
CA VAL A 82 3.75 -1.76 24.23
C VAL A 82 4.08 -2.90 23.26
N TRP A 83 3.57 -2.81 22.04
CA TRP A 83 3.78 -3.82 21.01
C TRP A 83 5.07 -3.57 20.21
N ASP A 84 5.35 -2.30 19.89
CA ASP A 84 6.43 -1.87 18.99
C ASP A 84 6.58 -2.75 17.74
N GLU A 85 5.44 -3.09 17.14
CA GLU A 85 5.34 -4.04 16.03
C GLU A 85 5.16 -3.30 14.70
N ARG A 86 5.94 -3.69 13.70
CA ARG A 86 5.91 -3.06 12.36
C ARG A 86 5.22 -3.96 11.36
N THR A 87 4.43 -3.34 10.49
CA THR A 87 3.85 -4.00 9.31
C THR A 87 3.84 -3.06 8.13
N THR A 88 3.87 -3.63 6.92
CA THR A 88 3.81 -2.90 5.66
C THR A 88 2.65 -3.46 4.85
N LEU A 89 1.72 -2.58 4.49
CA LEU A 89 0.52 -2.92 3.73
C LEU A 89 0.61 -2.33 2.32
N VAL A 90 0.08 -3.03 1.33
CA VAL A 90 -0.16 -2.47 0.00
C VAL A 90 -1.61 -2.01 -0.04
N VAL A 91 -1.82 -0.77 -0.46
CA VAL A 91 -3.13 -0.10 -0.48
C VAL A 91 -3.42 0.32 -1.92
N ASP A 92 -4.49 -0.22 -2.50
CA ASP A 92 -4.85 0.07 -3.90
C ASP A 92 -5.57 1.42 -4.04
N SER A 93 -6.23 1.87 -2.98
CA SER A 93 -7.00 3.11 -2.95
C SER A 93 -6.95 3.77 -1.58
N LEU A 94 -6.74 5.09 -1.53
CA LEU A 94 -6.74 5.86 -0.29
C LEU A 94 -8.15 6.21 0.21
N SER A 95 -9.18 5.96 -0.62
CA SER A 95 -10.58 6.23 -0.26
C SER A 95 -11.11 5.28 0.81
N GLU A 96 -10.50 4.10 0.96
CA GLU A 96 -10.88 3.16 2.00
C GLU A 96 -10.05 3.42 3.27
N PRO A 97 -10.69 3.66 4.43
CA PRO A 97 -9.97 3.83 5.68
C PRO A 97 -9.40 2.50 6.17
N LEU A 98 -8.27 2.59 6.88
CA LEU A 98 -7.77 1.47 7.67
C LEU A 98 -8.64 1.34 8.92
N TYR A 99 -9.33 0.21 9.06
CA TYR A 99 -10.12 -0.09 10.25
C TYR A 99 -9.28 -0.82 11.28
N VAL A 100 -9.08 -0.18 12.43
CA VAL A 100 -8.27 -0.69 13.54
C VAL A 100 -9.20 -1.18 14.64
N LYS A 101 -9.01 -2.43 15.07
CA LYS A 101 -9.81 -3.04 16.14
C LYS A 101 -8.89 -3.60 17.23
N VAL A 102 -9.28 -3.41 18.48
CA VAL A 102 -8.62 -4.01 19.64
C VAL A 102 -9.52 -5.07 20.23
N PHE A 103 -8.91 -6.17 20.64
CA PHE A 103 -9.58 -7.31 21.25
C PHE A 103 -8.80 -7.79 22.46
N ASP A 104 -9.54 -8.32 23.43
CA ASP A 104 -8.99 -9.09 24.53
C ASP A 104 -8.93 -10.57 24.11
N TYR A 105 -7.81 -11.22 24.35
CA TYR A 105 -7.66 -12.63 23.99
C TYR A 105 -8.17 -13.54 25.11
N ASP A 106 -9.16 -14.38 24.79
CA ASP A 106 -9.73 -15.33 25.73
C ASP A 106 -9.46 -16.77 25.30
N PHE A 107 -8.73 -17.52 26.12
CA PHE A 107 -8.41 -18.90 25.78
C PHE A 107 -9.66 -19.78 25.68
N GLY A 108 -9.94 -20.27 24.48
CA GLY A 108 -11.03 -21.21 24.22
C GLY A 108 -12.42 -20.59 24.13
N LEU A 109 -12.52 -19.26 24.10
CA LEU A 109 -13.75 -18.51 23.90
C LEU A 109 -13.62 -17.53 22.72
N GLN A 110 -14.69 -16.80 22.43
CA GLN A 110 -14.62 -15.68 21.51
C GLN A 110 -13.97 -14.50 22.21
N ASP A 111 -12.91 -13.97 21.60
CA ASP A 111 -12.20 -12.76 22.05
C ASP A 111 -13.14 -11.55 22.23
N ASP A 112 -13.04 -10.89 23.38
CA ASP A 112 -13.88 -9.74 23.73
C ASP A 112 -13.46 -8.47 22.97
N PHE A 113 -14.45 -7.72 22.47
CA PHE A 113 -14.19 -6.47 21.77
C PHE A 113 -13.81 -5.34 22.76
N MET A 114 -12.68 -4.69 22.48
CA MET A 114 -12.15 -3.61 23.33
C MET A 114 -12.28 -2.22 22.71
N GLY A 115 -12.79 -2.11 21.49
CA GLY A 115 -12.97 -0.84 20.79
C GLY A 115 -12.30 -0.80 19.43
N SER A 116 -12.63 0.25 18.69
CA SER A 116 -12.17 0.41 17.32
C SER A 116 -12.01 1.86 16.91
N ALA A 117 -11.26 2.09 15.84
CA ALA A 117 -11.06 3.39 15.24
C ALA A 117 -10.80 3.27 13.73
N PHE A 118 -11.06 4.36 13.01
CA PHE A 118 -10.71 4.48 11.60
C PHE A 118 -9.52 5.41 11.44
N LEU A 119 -8.59 5.03 10.58
CA LEU A 119 -7.54 5.89 10.07
C LEU A 119 -7.81 6.18 8.60
N TYR A 120 -8.19 7.42 8.30
CA TYR A 120 -8.47 7.89 6.94
C TYR A 120 -7.16 8.14 6.21
N LEU A 121 -6.84 7.29 5.23
CA LEU A 121 -5.56 7.30 4.53
C LEU A 121 -5.37 8.52 3.64
N GLU A 122 -6.47 9.04 3.09
CA GLU A 122 -6.51 10.29 2.32
C GLU A 122 -6.05 11.53 3.11
N SER A 123 -6.13 11.49 4.44
CA SER A 123 -5.72 12.60 5.32
C SER A 123 -4.24 12.56 5.67
N LEU A 124 -3.49 11.53 5.25
CA LEU A 124 -2.07 11.38 5.56
C LEU A 124 -1.19 12.11 4.54
N GLU A 125 -0.20 12.86 5.03
CA GLU A 125 0.88 13.38 4.18
C GLU A 125 1.74 12.22 3.67
N GLN A 126 2.06 12.26 2.37
CA GLN A 126 2.89 11.25 1.73
C GLN A 126 4.38 11.45 2.04
N GLN A 127 5.15 10.36 1.98
CA GLN A 127 6.60 10.31 2.16
C GLN A 127 7.11 10.85 3.52
N ARG A 128 6.23 10.94 4.50
CA ARG A 128 6.55 11.39 5.85
C ARG A 128 6.01 10.42 6.89
N THR A 129 6.78 10.19 7.94
CA THR A 129 6.31 9.46 9.13
C THR A 129 5.49 10.40 10.02
N ILE A 130 4.22 10.06 10.23
CA ILE A 130 3.25 10.82 11.01
C ILE A 130 2.91 10.03 12.27
N PRO A 131 3.11 10.59 13.48
CA PRO A 131 2.56 10.01 14.70
C PRO A 131 1.03 10.18 14.71
N VAL A 132 0.31 9.12 15.02
CA VAL A 132 -1.16 9.10 15.04
C VAL A 132 -1.64 8.54 16.38
N THR A 133 -2.57 9.25 17.01
CA THR A 133 -3.29 8.77 18.19
C THR A 133 -4.73 8.48 17.81
N LEU A 134 -5.17 7.25 18.00
CA LEU A 134 -6.54 6.80 17.71
C LEU A 134 -7.29 6.58 19.02
N VAL A 135 -8.35 7.36 19.27
CA VAL A 135 -9.26 7.11 20.39
C VAL A 135 -10.19 5.96 20.02
N LEU A 136 -10.28 4.97 20.89
CA LEU A 136 -11.10 3.78 20.66
C LEU A 136 -12.56 4.08 20.98
N LYS A 137 -13.45 3.58 20.12
CA LYS A 137 -14.90 3.73 20.24
C LYS A 137 -15.63 2.41 19.99
N ASP A 138 -16.77 2.29 20.64
CA ASP A 138 -17.77 1.27 20.39
C ASP A 138 -19.10 1.97 20.04
N PRO A 139 -19.63 1.80 18.83
CA PRO A 139 -20.94 2.36 18.46
C PRO A 139 -22.08 1.91 19.37
N GLN A 140 -21.96 0.74 20.02
CA GLN A 140 -22.96 0.23 20.96
C GLN A 140 -22.87 0.91 22.33
N LEU A 141 -21.70 1.48 22.67
CA LEU A 141 -21.40 2.09 23.98
C LEU A 141 -20.60 3.40 23.77
N PRO A 142 -21.21 4.47 23.22
CA PRO A 142 -20.51 5.67 22.76
C PRO A 142 -19.84 6.49 23.87
N ASP A 143 -20.41 6.44 25.07
CA ASP A 143 -19.95 7.18 26.25
C ASP A 143 -18.85 6.44 27.03
N GLN A 144 -18.56 5.19 26.68
CA GLN A 144 -17.51 4.41 27.35
C GLN A 144 -16.12 4.88 26.90
N ASP A 145 -15.24 5.14 27.87
CA ASP A 145 -13.81 5.29 27.60
C ASP A 145 -13.19 3.90 27.40
N LEU A 146 -12.70 3.66 26.18
CA LEU A 146 -12.06 2.41 25.78
C LEU A 146 -10.54 2.56 25.63
N GLY A 147 -10.00 3.74 25.95
CA GLY A 147 -8.60 4.07 25.80
C GLY A 147 -8.23 4.53 24.40
N SER A 148 -6.93 4.50 24.12
CA SER A 148 -6.37 4.95 22.84
C SER A 148 -5.18 4.10 22.38
N LEU A 149 -4.91 4.15 21.08
CA LEU A 149 -3.73 3.57 20.45
C LEU A 149 -2.80 4.67 19.94
N GLU A 150 -1.50 4.42 20.05
CA GLU A 150 -0.47 5.25 19.43
C GLU A 150 0.23 4.47 18.31
N LEU A 151 0.29 5.09 17.13
CA LEU A 151 0.88 4.57 15.91
C LEU A 151 1.89 5.57 15.36
N ALA A 152 2.79 5.10 14.49
CA ALA A 152 3.45 5.95 13.51
C ALA A 152 3.24 5.36 12.12
N VAL A 153 2.81 6.18 11.17
CA VAL A 153 2.44 5.75 9.83
C VAL A 153 3.21 6.52 8.78
N MET A 154 3.60 5.86 7.70
CA MET A 154 4.21 6.50 6.54
C MET A 154 3.57 5.97 5.27
N LEU A 155 2.96 6.88 4.51
CA LEU A 155 2.32 6.56 3.24
C LEU A 155 3.28 6.88 2.10
N THR A 156 3.66 5.88 1.30
CA THR A 156 4.58 6.05 0.16
C THR A 156 3.86 5.67 -1.13
N PRO A 157 3.70 6.57 -2.11
CA PRO A 157 3.22 6.20 -3.44
C PRO A 157 4.14 5.13 -4.03
N LYS A 158 3.57 4.06 -4.59
CA LYS A 158 4.30 3.20 -5.52
C LYS A 158 4.03 3.72 -6.92
N ASP A 159 5.04 4.29 -7.53
CA ASP A 159 5.02 4.50 -8.97
C ASP A 159 4.85 3.13 -9.62
N SER A 160 3.66 2.89 -10.17
CA SER A 160 3.48 1.80 -11.12
C SER A 160 4.00 2.36 -12.44
N PRO A 161 5.15 1.92 -12.98
CA PRO A 161 5.56 2.36 -14.30
C PRO A 161 4.40 2.06 -15.25
N LEU A 162 3.99 3.11 -15.96
CA LEU A 162 3.00 3.08 -17.03
C LEU A 162 3.23 1.83 -17.90
N GLN A 163 2.12 1.16 -18.25
CA GLN A 163 2.06 0.03 -19.19
C GLN A 163 3.24 0.04 -20.17
N GLU A 164 4.03 -1.04 -20.19
CA GLU A 164 4.88 -1.30 -21.35
C GLU A 164 4.03 -1.15 -22.61
N PRO A 165 4.43 -0.32 -23.59
CA PRO A 165 3.68 -0.15 -24.82
C PRO A 165 3.42 -1.53 -25.43
N ARG A 166 2.15 -1.86 -25.64
CA ARG A 166 1.75 -3.00 -26.48
C ARG A 166 2.04 -2.66 -27.94
N ASP A 167 3.29 -2.40 -28.29
CA ASP A 167 3.75 -2.49 -29.67
C ASP A 167 4.17 -3.93 -29.88
N MET A 168 3.19 -4.72 -30.34
CA MET A 168 3.41 -6.04 -30.91
C MET A 168 3.61 -5.82 -32.41
N PRO A 169 4.83 -5.89 -32.97
CA PRO A 169 4.98 -5.93 -34.40
C PRO A 169 4.66 -7.35 -34.86
N VAL A 170 3.61 -7.45 -35.68
CA VAL A 170 3.31 -8.66 -36.46
C VAL A 170 4.58 -9.10 -37.20
N ARG A 171 4.85 -10.41 -37.10
CA ARG A 171 5.93 -11.15 -37.75
C ARG A 171 6.18 -10.71 -39.20
N THR A 172 7.45 -10.51 -39.54
CA THR A 172 8.04 -11.10 -40.75
C THR A 172 9.49 -11.48 -40.46
N ASP A 173 9.82 -12.71 -40.81
CA ASP A 173 11.10 -13.38 -40.61
C ASP A 173 12.26 -12.66 -41.32
N PHE A 174 13.41 -12.55 -40.67
CA PHE A 174 14.69 -12.89 -41.32
C PHE A 174 15.77 -13.23 -40.28
N CYS A 175 16.43 -14.34 -40.56
CA CYS A 175 17.48 -15.00 -39.81
C CYS A 175 18.74 -14.13 -39.69
N SER A 176 19.42 -14.11 -38.53
CA SER A 176 20.90 -14.07 -38.38
C SER A 176 21.35 -13.99 -36.92
N ARG A 177 21.75 -15.15 -36.38
CA ARG A 177 23.06 -15.42 -35.77
C ARG A 177 23.79 -14.25 -35.06
N LEU A 178 23.64 -14.14 -33.73
CA LEU A 178 24.80 -13.93 -32.84
C LEU A 178 24.47 -14.35 -31.39
N SER A 179 25.09 -15.44 -30.97
CA SER A 179 25.25 -15.87 -29.59
C SER A 179 26.47 -15.18 -28.98
N LEU A 180 26.32 -14.49 -27.85
CA LEU A 180 27.38 -14.11 -26.90
C LEU A 180 26.68 -13.95 -25.53
N GLN A 181 26.71 -14.96 -24.67
CA GLN A 181 27.77 -15.35 -23.72
C GLN A 181 27.95 -14.31 -22.60
N ILE A 182 27.71 -14.79 -21.39
CA ILE A 182 27.88 -14.14 -20.09
C ILE A 182 29.35 -13.72 -19.91
N ASP A 183 29.60 -12.42 -19.78
CA ASP A 183 30.87 -11.89 -19.29
C ASP A 183 30.87 -11.96 -17.75
N LEU A 184 31.64 -12.90 -17.22
CA LEU A 184 32.11 -12.88 -15.85
C LEU A 184 33.64 -12.95 -15.87
N THR A 185 34.23 -12.00 -15.16
CA THR A 185 35.63 -11.93 -14.68
C THR A 185 36.67 -11.18 -15.51
N LYS A 186 36.95 -9.95 -15.06
CA LYS A 186 38.28 -9.33 -14.89
C LYS A 186 38.24 -8.75 -13.46
N SER A 187 39.16 -8.94 -12.54
CA SER A 187 40.55 -9.39 -12.58
C SER A 187 41.01 -9.84 -11.19
N VAL A 188 41.90 -10.83 -11.17
CA VAL A 188 43.21 -10.86 -10.48
C VAL A 188 43.27 -10.59 -8.98
N VAL A 189 43.73 -11.61 -8.24
CA VAL A 189 44.95 -11.52 -7.41
C VAL A 189 45.76 -12.84 -7.52
N VAL A 190 46.97 -12.70 -8.07
CA VAL A 190 48.31 -13.23 -7.67
C VAL A 190 48.38 -14.63 -7.01
N GLY A 191 49.24 -15.59 -7.40
CA GLY A 191 50.38 -15.62 -8.31
C GLY A 191 51.32 -16.79 -7.98
N PHE A 192 52.47 -16.78 -8.65
CA PHE A 192 53.71 -17.56 -8.47
C PHE A 192 53.97 -18.82 -9.32
N SER A 193 55.26 -18.92 -9.62
CA SER A 193 55.93 -19.43 -10.82
C SER A 193 56.54 -20.82 -10.64
N ALA A 194 56.51 -21.62 -11.70
CA ALA A 194 57.56 -22.50 -12.24
C ALA A 194 56.86 -23.38 -13.30
N GLY A 195 57.37 -23.64 -14.51
CA GLY A 195 58.73 -23.61 -15.01
C GLY A 195 58.94 -24.87 -15.84
N ILE A 196 58.72 -24.74 -17.16
CA ILE A 196 59.33 -25.48 -18.27
C ILE A 196 58.96 -26.97 -18.49
N PHE A 197 58.28 -27.18 -19.61
CA PHE A 197 58.14 -28.44 -20.37
C PHE A 197 59.43 -28.72 -21.17
N THR A 198 59.82 -30.00 -21.25
CA THR A 198 60.71 -30.47 -22.32
C THR A 198 60.25 -31.82 -22.88
N ALA A 199 60.19 -31.87 -24.21
CA ALA A 199 60.26 -33.02 -25.13
C ALA A 199 59.12 -34.06 -25.09
N GLY A 200 58.69 -34.62 -26.22
CA GLY A 200 59.20 -34.48 -27.58
C GLY A 200 58.46 -35.39 -28.57
N ALA A 201 58.50 -34.93 -29.81
CA ALA A 201 58.57 -35.65 -31.08
C ALA A 201 57.60 -36.80 -31.43
N SER A 202 56.97 -36.59 -32.58
CA SER A 202 56.21 -37.49 -33.43
C SER A 202 57.13 -38.31 -34.35
N LEU A 203 56.68 -39.50 -34.76
CA LEU A 203 56.49 -39.99 -36.16
C LEU A 203 56.82 -41.47 -36.34
N ASP A 204 55.89 -42.14 -37.01
CA ASP A 204 55.99 -43.49 -37.58
C ASP A 204 56.95 -43.56 -38.79
N GLY A 205 57.61 -44.70 -38.93
CA GLY A 205 57.78 -45.46 -40.18
C GLY A 205 58.69 -44.92 -41.30
N ASN A 206 59.90 -45.49 -41.40
CA ASN A 206 60.29 -46.48 -42.44
C ASN A 206 61.76 -46.91 -42.25
#